data_AF-A0A550BW98-F1
#
_entry.id   AF-A0A550BW98-F1
#
_cell.length_a   1.000
_cell.length_b   1.000
_cell.length_c   1.000
_cell.angle_alpha   90.00
_cell.angle_beta   90.00
_cell.angle_gamma   90.00
#
_symmetry.space_group_name_H-M   'P 1'
#
loop_
_entity.id
_entity.type
_entity.pdbx_description
1 polymer ?
#
loop_
_entity_poly.entity_id
_entity_poly.type
_entity_poly.pdbx_seq_one_letter_code
_entity_poly.pdbx_strand_id
1 'polypeptide(L)'
;LSRYGIPFNTDNAQIRCIAHVINLVVQKILSVFKEVDADPDVKDYYELFLKHLPIHFSVDDDEDLCEWEAEGDEEDEIEVMDMSAVPDEDGEGESEGEDDVQAAFDEDEEAEAEGDMANLSALEKLRTACKKIVCTPQSRSAFRKQAKRNYKDKIVGKSVVARLMVVRDMKAIDSWSFGYAGGKHRALLLGFTEWKLIDQLNSILGVFTHVTKTMSQGSTPTLPWVLPMYEHMRQRLENLMNDGGLVVELREAVAAGHKKLMQYYDIAKESQYTMLATMLHPALRADWFRKLSEDKYTQATALFRHVFDEYAREHVAGAPPPPAAENEIDDDDDFLATVGACPRVPAAEQSSTRSEADRWLAGEGGAGDRRKPLLWWKVWTSPTHHVNLSLRLC
;
A
#
# COMPACT_ATOMS: atom_id res chain seq x y z
N LEU A 1 14.16 28.00 4.73
CA LEU A 1 12.84 28.52 5.14
C LEU A 1 12.96 29.90 5.77
N SER A 2 13.72 30.10 6.86
CA SER A 2 14.05 31.46 7.35
C SER A 2 14.78 32.34 6.32
N ARG A 3 15.56 31.70 5.42
CA ARG A 3 16.24 32.37 4.30
C ARG A 3 15.28 33.01 3.30
N TYR A 4 14.06 32.49 3.17
CA TYR A 4 13.08 32.86 2.16
C TYR A 4 11.87 33.50 2.81
N GLY A 5 11.99 34.39 3.81
CA GLY A 5 10.91 35.30 4.25
C GLY A 5 9.56 34.70 4.72
N ILE A 6 9.37 33.38 4.62
CA ILE A 6 8.14 32.66 4.92
C ILE A 6 8.24 32.30 6.39
N PRO A 7 7.32 32.78 7.24
CA PRO A 7 7.30 32.38 8.63
C PRO A 7 7.15 30.86 8.69
N PHE A 8 8.17 30.19 9.21
CA PHE A 8 8.11 28.76 9.48
C PHE A 8 7.12 28.55 10.62
N ASN A 9 5.87 28.30 10.26
CA ASN A 9 4.88 27.85 11.21
C ASN A 9 5.07 26.33 11.39
N THR A 10 5.53 25.93 12.57
CA THR A 10 5.72 24.52 12.96
C THR A 10 4.48 23.69 12.69
N ASP A 11 3.29 24.29 12.80
CA ASP A 11 2.01 23.60 12.68
C ASP A 11 1.68 23.26 11.22
N ASN A 12 2.10 24.10 10.27
CA ASN A 12 1.89 23.88 8.83
C ASN A 12 3.06 23.14 8.15
N ALA A 13 4.15 22.95 8.90
CA ALA A 13 5.38 22.39 8.39
C ALA A 13 5.49 20.86 8.50
N GLN A 14 4.61 20.24 9.29
CA GLN A 14 4.63 18.79 9.48
C GLN A 14 3.99 18.07 8.30
N ILE A 15 4.83 17.53 7.41
CA ILE A 15 4.38 16.57 6.40
C ILE A 15 4.27 15.20 7.07
N ARG A 16 3.05 14.70 7.24
CA ARG A 16 2.81 13.34 7.75
C ARG A 16 2.98 12.33 6.63
N CYS A 17 3.61 11.19 6.94
CA CYS A 17 3.75 10.09 5.99
C CYS A 17 2.36 9.54 5.61
N ILE A 18 2.00 9.60 4.32
CA ILE A 18 0.69 9.14 3.86
C ILE A 18 0.47 7.64 4.12
N ALA A 19 1.52 6.82 4.00
CA ALA A 19 1.44 5.39 4.27
C ALA A 19 1.10 5.12 5.76
N HIS A 20 1.67 5.92 6.65
CA HIS A 20 1.33 5.87 8.07
C HIS A 20 -0.13 6.29 8.32
N VAL A 21 -0.60 7.35 7.67
CA VAL A 21 -2.02 7.76 7.76
C VAL A 21 -2.95 6.67 7.24
N ILE A 22 -2.62 6.05 6.10
CA ILE A 22 -3.36 4.93 5.54
C ILE A 22 -3.46 3.79 6.57
N ASN A 23 -2.36 3.44 7.23
CA ASN A 23 -2.35 2.44 8.29
C ASN A 23 -3.33 2.80 9.43
N LEU A 24 -3.34 4.06 9.89
CA LEU A 24 -4.30 4.52 10.92
C LEU A 24 -5.76 4.44 10.44
N VAL A 25 -6.02 4.77 9.18
CA VAL A 25 -7.37 4.67 8.59
C VAL A 25 -7.82 3.20 8.52
N VAL A 26 -6.95 2.31 8.05
CA VAL A 26 -7.24 0.86 7.99
C VAL A 26 -7.47 0.29 9.38
N GLN A 27 -6.66 0.66 10.37
CA GLN A 27 -6.89 0.28 11.77
C GLN A 27 -8.26 0.75 12.26
N LYS A 28 -8.69 1.97 11.89
CA LYS A 28 -10.02 2.48 12.27
C LYS A 28 -11.15 1.66 11.63
N ILE A 29 -11.01 1.27 10.37
CA ILE A 29 -11.97 0.40 9.68
C ILE A 29 -12.04 -0.95 10.41
N LEU A 30 -10.90 -1.56 10.70
CA LEU A 30 -10.84 -2.88 11.35
C LEU A 30 -11.29 -2.86 12.81
N SER A 31 -11.17 -1.72 13.51
CA SER A 31 -11.63 -1.57 14.89
C SER A 31 -13.14 -1.79 15.05
N VAL A 32 -13.95 -1.53 14.02
CA VAL A 32 -15.40 -1.80 14.04
C VAL A 32 -15.69 -3.30 14.12
N PHE A 33 -14.79 -4.13 13.57
CA PHE A 33 -14.86 -5.59 13.67
C PHE A 33 -14.22 -6.15 14.95
N LYS A 34 -13.71 -5.27 15.83
CA LYS A 34 -12.92 -5.65 17.02
C LYS A 34 -11.65 -6.45 16.70
N GLU A 35 -11.16 -6.35 15.47
CA GLU A 35 -9.93 -7.03 15.03
C GLU A 35 -8.64 -6.32 15.47
N VAL A 36 -8.79 -5.13 16.04
CA VAL A 36 -7.70 -4.32 16.58
C VAL A 36 -7.99 -4.13 18.06
N ASP A 37 -7.06 -4.54 18.94
CA ASP A 37 -7.27 -4.60 20.40
C ASP A 37 -7.44 -3.20 21.03
N ALA A 38 -7.19 -2.13 20.26
CA ALA A 38 -7.39 -0.75 20.68
C ALA A 38 -7.66 0.21 19.51
N ASP A 39 -8.41 1.27 19.79
CA ASP A 39 -8.61 2.39 18.86
C ASP A 39 -7.25 3.00 18.47
N PRO A 40 -6.93 3.19 17.17
CA PRO A 40 -5.69 3.86 16.74
C PRO A 40 -5.55 5.28 17.28
N ASP A 41 -6.64 5.92 17.71
CA ASP A 41 -6.61 7.22 18.39
C ASP A 41 -6.02 7.14 19.82
N VAL A 42 -5.99 5.93 20.41
CA VAL A 42 -5.52 5.66 21.77
C VAL A 42 -4.17 4.92 21.76
N LYS A 43 -4.02 3.95 20.86
CA LYS A 43 -2.82 3.12 20.73
C LYS A 43 -2.44 2.95 19.26
N ASP A 44 -1.41 3.66 18.82
CA ASP A 44 -0.86 3.52 17.48
C ASP A 44 -0.05 2.22 17.37
N TYR A 45 -0.59 1.23 16.64
CA TYR A 45 0.08 -0.05 16.45
C TYR A 45 1.43 0.07 15.75
N TYR A 46 1.64 1.09 14.91
CA TYR A 46 2.95 1.28 14.28
C TYR A 46 4.00 1.64 15.34
N GLU A 47 3.72 2.64 16.17
CA GLU A 47 4.60 3.05 17.26
C GLU A 47 4.81 1.94 18.30
N LEU A 48 3.77 1.17 18.60
CA LEU A 48 3.82 0.11 19.61
C LEU A 48 4.56 -1.15 19.14
N PHE A 49 4.33 -1.59 17.91
CA PHE A 49 4.72 -2.94 17.47
C PHE A 49 5.59 -2.99 16.20
N LEU A 50 5.55 -1.96 15.35
CA LEU A 50 6.15 -2.07 14.01
C LEU A 50 7.35 -1.13 13.82
N LYS A 51 7.49 -0.07 14.62
CA LYS A 51 8.55 0.93 14.48
C LYS A 51 9.96 0.36 14.67
N HIS A 52 10.08 -0.69 15.47
CA HIS A 52 11.35 -1.34 15.76
C HIS A 52 11.70 -2.46 14.77
N LEU A 53 10.77 -2.84 13.89
CA LEU A 53 11.05 -3.83 12.86
C LEU A 53 11.87 -3.19 11.73
N PRO A 54 12.76 -3.96 11.06
CA PRO A 54 13.47 -3.49 9.88
C PRO A 54 12.47 -2.97 8.84
N ILE A 55 12.72 -1.75 8.33
CA ILE A 55 11.86 -1.11 7.31
C ILE A 55 11.81 -1.94 6.01
N HIS A 56 12.84 -2.76 5.80
CA HIS A 56 12.96 -3.67 4.67
C HIS A 56 13.07 -5.09 5.20
N PHE A 57 11.98 -5.85 5.09
CA PHE A 57 11.99 -7.30 5.22
C PHE A 57 12.38 -7.88 3.86
N SER A 58 13.51 -8.58 3.82
CA SER A 58 13.98 -9.29 2.63
C SER A 58 13.72 -10.77 2.86
N VAL A 59 12.84 -11.34 2.04
CA VAL A 59 12.50 -12.77 2.07
C VAL A 59 13.75 -13.62 1.80
N ASP A 60 14.66 -13.11 0.97
CA ASP A 60 15.90 -13.79 0.58
C ASP A 60 16.95 -13.77 1.71
N ASP A 61 16.81 -12.88 2.70
CA ASP A 61 17.74 -12.76 3.84
C ASP A 61 17.17 -13.42 5.12
N ASP A 62 16.00 -14.06 5.04
CA ASP A 62 15.37 -14.78 6.14
C ASP A 62 15.91 -16.22 6.17
N GLU A 63 16.99 -16.43 6.92
CA GLU A 63 17.70 -17.72 7.00
C GLU A 63 16.77 -18.86 7.42
N ASP A 64 15.88 -18.62 8.39
CA ASP A 64 14.89 -19.60 8.86
C ASP A 64 13.93 -19.98 7.71
N LEU A 65 13.43 -18.99 6.97
CA LEU A 65 12.54 -19.24 5.84
C LEU A 65 13.25 -19.97 4.69
N CYS A 66 14.49 -19.62 4.38
CA CYS A 66 15.27 -20.26 3.33
C CYS A 66 15.61 -21.72 3.65
N GLU A 67 16.02 -22.02 4.87
CA GLU A 67 16.29 -23.39 5.33
C GLU A 67 15.02 -24.25 5.24
N TRP A 68 13.88 -23.71 5.67
CA TRP A 68 12.59 -24.40 5.59
C TRP A 68 12.04 -24.54 4.16
N GLU A 69 12.41 -23.65 3.23
CA GLU A 69 12.06 -23.79 1.81
C GLU A 69 12.80 -24.94 1.14
N ALA A 70 14.02 -25.24 1.57
CA ALA A 70 14.81 -26.34 1.05
C ALA A 70 14.27 -27.72 1.47
N GLU A 71 13.75 -27.86 2.70
CA GLU A 71 13.22 -29.13 3.23
C GLU A 71 11.90 -29.59 2.56
N GLY A 72 11.09 -28.66 2.04
CA GLY A 72 9.76 -28.96 1.49
C GLY A 72 9.73 -29.37 0.01
N ASP A 73 10.88 -29.33 -0.67
CA ASP A 73 11.06 -29.69 -2.08
C ASP A 73 11.80 -31.03 -2.27
N GLU A 74 12.15 -31.76 -1.20
CA GLU A 74 12.51 -33.17 -1.32
C GLU A 74 11.28 -33.94 -1.81
N GLU A 75 11.33 -34.33 -3.08
CA GLU A 75 10.30 -35.07 -3.78
C GLU A 75 9.96 -36.34 -2.97
N ASP A 76 8.70 -36.43 -2.53
CA ASP A 76 8.08 -37.69 -2.14
C ASP A 76 8.04 -38.62 -3.39
N GLU A 77 9.19 -39.12 -3.86
CA GLU A 77 9.26 -40.38 -4.57
C GLU A 77 8.86 -41.45 -3.56
N ILE A 78 7.57 -41.71 -3.46
CA ILE A 78 7.08 -42.96 -2.89
C ILE A 78 7.53 -44.06 -3.86
N GLU A 79 8.77 -44.52 -3.73
CA GLU A 79 9.12 -45.86 -4.15
C GLU A 79 8.23 -46.79 -3.33
N VAL A 80 7.27 -47.41 -4.01
CA VAL A 80 6.54 -48.56 -3.50
C VAL A 80 7.55 -49.69 -3.25
N MET A 81 8.18 -49.69 -2.08
CA MET A 81 8.94 -50.85 -1.60
C MET A 81 7.97 -52.02 -1.44
N ASP A 82 8.15 -53.02 -2.31
CA ASP A 82 7.48 -54.31 -2.25
C ASP A 82 7.76 -54.98 -0.89
N MET A 83 6.71 -55.15 -0.09
CA MET A 83 6.71 -55.71 1.26
C MET A 83 6.90 -57.24 1.26
N SER A 84 7.68 -57.80 0.34
CA SER A 84 7.89 -59.25 0.23
C SER A 84 9.36 -59.66 0.20
N ALA A 85 10.11 -59.23 1.20
CA ALA A 85 11.33 -59.92 1.62
C ALA A 85 11.64 -59.65 3.10
N VAL A 86 11.17 -60.54 3.96
CA VAL A 86 11.73 -60.69 5.30
C VAL A 86 13.01 -61.52 5.14
N PRO A 87 14.15 -61.01 5.62
CA PRO A 87 15.03 -61.86 6.40
C PRO A 87 15.28 -61.22 7.76
N ASP A 88 15.00 -62.03 8.78
CA ASP A 88 15.40 -61.83 10.16
C ASP A 88 16.91 -61.55 10.23
N GLU A 89 17.32 -60.46 10.89
CA GLU A 89 18.57 -60.44 11.65
C GLU A 89 18.57 -59.32 12.70
N ASP A 90 18.86 -59.78 13.91
CA ASP A 90 18.82 -59.15 15.21
C ASP A 90 19.88 -58.05 15.37
N GLY A 91 19.50 -56.90 15.92
CA GLY A 91 20.44 -55.83 16.26
C GLY A 91 19.80 -54.73 17.10
N GLU A 92 20.02 -54.78 18.40
CA GLU A 92 19.69 -53.71 19.36
C GLU A 92 20.43 -52.42 18.99
N GLY A 93 19.68 -51.33 18.80
CA GLY A 93 20.21 -49.99 18.58
C GLY A 93 19.23 -48.95 19.14
N GLU A 94 19.62 -48.32 20.24
CA GLU A 94 18.90 -47.24 20.91
C GLU A 94 18.72 -46.05 19.94
N SER A 95 17.46 -45.66 19.69
CA SER A 95 17.10 -44.39 19.05
C SER A 95 16.47 -43.50 20.10
N GLU A 96 17.31 -42.78 20.83
CA GLU A 96 16.90 -41.59 21.59
C GLU A 96 17.13 -40.38 20.68
N GLY A 97 16.08 -39.64 20.31
CA GLY A 97 16.29 -38.32 19.69
C GLY A 97 15.16 -37.67 18.90
N GLU A 98 14.10 -38.38 18.48
CA GLU A 98 13.08 -37.77 17.59
C GLU A 98 11.70 -37.57 18.26
N ASP A 99 11.38 -38.30 19.33
CA ASP A 99 10.06 -38.23 20.00
C ASP A 99 9.89 -37.02 20.93
N ASP A 100 11.00 -36.46 21.46
CA ASP A 100 10.95 -35.44 22.51
C ASP A 100 10.63 -34.02 21.97
N VAL A 101 10.87 -33.78 20.68
CA VAL A 101 10.58 -32.48 20.04
C VAL A 101 9.12 -32.40 19.60
N GLN A 102 8.51 -33.52 19.20
CA GLN A 102 7.09 -33.57 18.82
C GLN A 102 6.18 -33.37 20.04
N ALA A 103 6.53 -33.96 21.19
CA ALA A 103 5.75 -33.84 22.43
C ALA A 103 5.75 -32.40 23.00
N ALA A 104 6.87 -31.68 22.93
CA ALA A 104 7.00 -30.35 23.51
C ALA A 104 6.16 -29.27 22.80
N PHE A 105 5.83 -29.45 21.52
CA PHE A 105 4.97 -28.51 20.77
C PHE A 105 3.49 -28.91 20.78
N ASP A 106 3.17 -30.19 20.96
CA ASP A 106 1.79 -30.68 21.08
C ASP A 106 1.19 -30.33 22.46
N GLU A 107 2.01 -30.24 23.54
CA GLU A 107 1.53 -29.89 24.90
C GLU A 107 0.99 -28.46 25.04
N ASP A 108 1.47 -27.49 24.24
CA ASP A 108 0.93 -26.12 24.20
C ASP A 108 -0.35 -26.01 23.34
N GLU A 109 -0.65 -27.00 22.49
CA GLU A 109 -1.83 -27.01 21.61
C GLU A 109 -3.09 -27.65 22.23
N GLU A 110 -2.95 -28.46 23.28
CA GLU A 110 -4.09 -29.15 23.93
C GLU A 110 -4.97 -28.21 24.79
N ALA A 111 -4.54 -26.98 25.05
CA ALA A 111 -5.24 -26.07 25.98
C ALA A 111 -6.37 -25.23 25.35
N GLU A 112 -6.44 -25.09 24.02
CA GLU A 112 -7.53 -24.32 23.37
C GLU A 112 -8.72 -25.25 23.07
N ALA A 113 -9.59 -25.39 24.07
CA ALA A 113 -10.79 -26.23 24.00
C ALA A 113 -11.61 -25.95 22.72
N GLU A 114 -11.94 -27.00 21.96
CA GLU A 114 -12.79 -26.98 20.75
C GLU A 114 -14.10 -26.17 20.89
N GLY A 115 -14.57 -25.93 22.12
CA GLY A 115 -15.75 -25.13 22.43
C GLY A 115 -15.60 -23.62 22.18
N ASP A 116 -14.38 -23.06 22.18
CA ASP A 116 -14.17 -21.61 22.03
C ASP A 116 -14.15 -21.16 20.55
N MET A 117 -13.78 -22.06 19.62
CA MET A 117 -13.68 -21.74 18.18
C MET A 117 -15.04 -21.55 17.48
N ALA A 118 -16.16 -21.99 18.09
CA ALA A 118 -17.48 -21.95 17.48
C ALA A 118 -18.11 -20.54 17.44
N ASN A 119 -17.67 -19.62 18.31
CA ASN A 119 -18.22 -18.26 18.43
C ASN A 119 -17.37 -17.19 17.72
N LEU A 120 -16.31 -17.60 17.03
CA LEU A 120 -15.41 -16.68 16.33
C LEU A 120 -16.10 -16.00 15.14
N SER A 121 -15.79 -14.72 14.94
CA SER A 121 -16.13 -13.94 13.76
C SER A 121 -15.43 -14.50 12.51
N ALA A 122 -15.90 -14.12 11.32
CA ALA A 122 -15.27 -14.50 10.06
C ALA A 122 -13.78 -14.10 9.99
N LEU A 123 -13.42 -12.94 10.54
CA LEU A 123 -12.05 -12.44 10.54
C LEU A 123 -11.20 -13.14 11.60
N GLU A 124 -11.76 -13.42 12.78
CA GLU A 124 -11.10 -14.17 13.84
C GLU A 124 -10.78 -15.60 13.38
N LYS A 125 -11.73 -16.27 12.71
CA LYS A 125 -11.50 -17.59 12.09
C LYS A 125 -10.38 -17.52 11.06
N LEU A 126 -10.42 -16.56 10.13
CA LEU A 126 -9.39 -16.39 9.12
C LEU A 126 -8.01 -16.16 9.74
N ARG A 127 -7.93 -15.26 10.73
CA ARG A 127 -6.68 -14.93 11.44
C ARG A 127 -6.14 -16.13 12.20
N THR A 128 -7.00 -16.87 12.89
CA THR A 128 -6.65 -18.07 13.65
C THR A 128 -6.14 -19.17 12.71
N ALA A 129 -6.84 -19.41 11.59
CA ALA A 129 -6.38 -20.32 10.56
C ALA A 129 -5.02 -19.89 10.00
N CYS A 130 -4.84 -18.61 9.69
CA CYS A 130 -3.55 -18.10 9.22
C CYS A 130 -2.43 -18.33 10.25
N LYS A 131 -2.68 -18.01 11.53
CA LYS A 131 -1.72 -18.25 12.63
C LYS A 131 -1.34 -19.71 12.74
N LYS A 132 -2.32 -20.62 12.77
CA LYS A 132 -2.09 -22.07 12.84
C LYS A 132 -1.35 -22.60 11.61
N ILE A 133 -1.62 -22.05 10.42
CA ILE A 133 -0.88 -22.38 9.20
C ILE A 133 0.59 -21.98 9.32
N VAL A 134 0.90 -20.77 9.79
CA VAL A 134 2.28 -20.28 9.86
C VAL A 134 3.07 -20.78 11.07
N CYS A 135 2.39 -21.33 12.07
CA CYS A 135 2.96 -21.70 13.38
C CYS A 135 4.01 -22.80 13.28
N THR A 136 3.78 -23.85 12.49
CA THR A 136 4.69 -25.01 12.41
C THR A 136 5.14 -25.30 10.97
N PRO A 137 6.36 -25.84 10.78
CA PRO A 137 6.84 -26.26 9.46
C PRO A 137 5.90 -27.25 8.75
N GLN A 138 5.38 -28.23 9.48
CA GLN A 138 4.48 -29.27 8.96
C GLN A 138 3.16 -28.67 8.48
N SER A 139 2.61 -27.71 9.23
CA SER A 139 1.39 -26.99 8.89
C SER A 139 1.55 -26.15 7.62
N ARG A 140 2.67 -25.43 7.49
CA ARG A 140 3.04 -24.67 6.27
C ARG A 140 3.23 -25.59 5.06
N SER A 141 3.92 -26.71 5.23
CA SER A 141 4.13 -27.70 4.17
C SER A 141 2.81 -28.29 3.68
N ALA A 142 1.92 -28.69 4.59
CA ALA A 142 0.58 -29.17 4.26
C ALA A 142 -0.24 -28.10 3.51
N PHE A 143 -0.18 -26.84 3.94
CA PHE A 143 -0.83 -25.73 3.24
C PHE A 143 -0.27 -25.53 1.83
N ARG A 144 1.06 -25.58 1.65
CA ARG A 144 1.72 -25.48 0.33
C ARG A 144 1.30 -26.64 -0.59
N LYS A 145 1.24 -27.88 -0.11
CA LYS A 145 0.72 -29.03 -0.88
C LYS A 145 -0.71 -28.76 -1.35
N GLN A 146 -1.54 -28.21 -0.48
CA GLN A 146 -2.93 -27.86 -0.81
C GLN A 146 -3.05 -26.67 -1.77
N ALA A 147 -2.18 -25.66 -1.66
CA ALA A 147 -2.10 -24.55 -2.58
C ALA A 147 -1.64 -25.02 -3.98
N LYS A 148 -0.55 -25.81 -4.06
CA LYS A 148 -0.08 -26.45 -5.31
C LYS A 148 -1.23 -27.22 -5.98
N ARG A 149 -2.02 -28.00 -5.21
CA ARG A 149 -3.19 -28.74 -5.73
C ARG A 149 -4.32 -27.84 -6.25
N ASN A 150 -4.65 -26.78 -5.53
CA ASN A 150 -5.76 -25.87 -5.87
C ASN A 150 -5.44 -24.93 -7.03
N TYR A 151 -4.17 -24.53 -7.16
CA TYR A 151 -3.74 -23.52 -8.13
C TYR A 151 -2.95 -24.09 -9.32
N LYS A 152 -2.43 -25.33 -9.25
CA LYS A 152 -1.59 -25.97 -10.30
C LYS A 152 -0.45 -25.05 -10.79
N ASP A 153 0.07 -25.26 -11.99
CA ASP A 153 1.07 -24.40 -12.66
C ASP A 153 0.55 -23.00 -13.05
N LYS A 154 -0.47 -22.45 -12.35
CA LYS A 154 -0.87 -21.07 -12.57
C LYS A 154 0.20 -20.14 -12.01
N ILE A 155 1.15 -19.85 -12.86
CA ILE A 155 2.14 -18.80 -12.69
C ILE A 155 1.38 -17.47 -12.64
N VAL A 156 1.07 -16.99 -11.44
CA VAL A 156 1.00 -15.54 -11.23
C VAL A 156 2.47 -15.09 -11.29
N GLY A 157 2.85 -14.10 -12.12
CA GLY A 157 4.21 -13.49 -12.33
C GLY A 157 5.50 -14.35 -12.29
N LYS A 158 6.61 -13.92 -11.65
CA LYS A 158 7.95 -14.53 -11.78
C LYS A 158 8.32 -15.74 -10.87
N SER A 159 7.39 -16.32 -10.10
CA SER A 159 7.60 -17.59 -9.36
C SER A 159 6.25 -18.13 -8.86
N VAL A 160 6.13 -19.47 -8.83
CA VAL A 160 4.96 -20.26 -8.40
C VAL A 160 4.84 -20.32 -6.87
N VAL A 161 5.95 -20.10 -6.14
CA VAL A 161 6.01 -20.23 -4.66
C VAL A 161 6.13 -18.87 -3.95
N ALA A 162 6.84 -17.89 -4.53
CA ALA A 162 7.11 -16.57 -3.92
C ALA A 162 5.88 -15.63 -3.79
N ARG A 163 4.67 -16.15 -3.95
CA ARG A 163 3.41 -15.42 -3.90
C ARG A 163 2.35 -16.01 -3.00
N LEU A 164 2.62 -17.18 -2.42
CA LEU A 164 1.74 -17.83 -1.45
C LEU A 164 1.83 -17.05 -0.14
N MET A 165 0.96 -16.07 0.01
CA MET A 165 0.70 -15.46 1.31
C MET A 165 -0.50 -16.21 1.87
N VAL A 166 -0.34 -16.88 3.01
CA VAL A 166 -1.41 -17.63 3.67
C VAL A 166 -2.72 -16.82 3.73
N VAL A 167 -2.61 -15.52 4.00
CA VAL A 167 -3.71 -14.56 4.09
C VAL A 167 -4.51 -14.37 2.77
N ARG A 168 -3.94 -14.74 1.62
CA ARG A 168 -4.50 -14.47 0.28
C ARG A 168 -5.15 -15.69 -0.39
N ASP A 169 -4.84 -16.91 0.05
CA ASP A 169 -5.21 -18.13 -0.67
C ASP A 169 -6.43 -18.83 -0.04
N MET A 170 -7.59 -18.19 -0.17
CA MET A 170 -8.87 -18.60 0.44
C MET A 170 -9.18 -20.10 0.25
N LYS A 171 -8.99 -20.63 -0.96
CA LYS A 171 -9.27 -22.05 -1.27
C LYS A 171 -8.29 -23.01 -0.61
N ALA A 172 -7.03 -22.60 -0.48
CA ALA A 172 -6.02 -23.40 0.21
C ALA A 172 -6.28 -23.43 1.71
N ILE A 173 -6.68 -22.29 2.30
CA ILE A 173 -7.04 -22.19 3.72
C ILE A 173 -8.22 -23.11 4.06
N ASP A 174 -9.30 -23.07 3.28
CA ASP A 174 -10.47 -23.93 3.52
C ASP A 174 -10.10 -25.42 3.44
N SER A 175 -9.35 -25.78 2.39
CA SER A 175 -8.97 -27.17 2.17
C SER A 175 -8.00 -27.68 3.23
N TRP A 176 -7.09 -26.82 3.70
CA TRP A 176 -6.19 -27.10 4.83
C TRP A 176 -6.98 -27.29 6.13
N SER A 177 -7.89 -26.36 6.44
CA SER A 177 -8.72 -26.40 7.66
C SER A 177 -9.62 -27.64 7.71
N PHE A 178 -10.07 -28.13 6.55
CA PHE A 178 -10.92 -29.31 6.46
C PHE A 178 -10.19 -30.64 6.74
N GLY A 179 -8.95 -30.77 6.22
CA GLY A 179 -8.26 -32.06 6.10
C GLY A 179 -7.02 -32.23 6.98
N TYR A 180 -6.36 -31.14 7.39
CA TYR A 180 -5.14 -31.21 8.19
C TYR A 180 -5.42 -31.70 9.62
N ALA A 181 -4.44 -32.40 10.21
CA ALA A 181 -4.47 -32.92 11.57
C ALA A 181 -5.78 -33.67 11.93
N GLY A 182 -6.29 -34.51 11.02
CA GLY A 182 -7.52 -35.28 11.25
C GLY A 182 -8.82 -34.45 11.26
N GLY A 183 -8.77 -33.19 10.82
CA GLY A 183 -9.92 -32.28 10.82
C GLY A 183 -10.12 -31.51 12.13
N LYS A 184 -9.11 -31.45 13.00
CA LYS A 184 -9.11 -30.63 14.24
C LYS A 184 -9.49 -29.16 13.98
N HIS A 185 -9.17 -28.63 12.81
CA HIS A 185 -9.42 -27.21 12.45
C HIS A 185 -10.72 -26.97 11.69
N ARG A 186 -11.63 -27.95 11.60
CA ARG A 186 -12.90 -27.80 10.87
C ARG A 186 -13.79 -26.69 11.41
N ALA A 187 -13.67 -26.35 12.70
CA ALA A 187 -14.39 -25.21 13.30
C ALA A 187 -14.00 -23.86 12.68
N LEU A 188 -12.82 -23.76 12.05
CA LEU A 188 -12.32 -22.56 11.39
C LEU A 188 -12.80 -22.42 9.94
N LEU A 189 -13.58 -23.38 9.42
CA LEU A 189 -14.12 -23.30 8.06
C LEU A 189 -15.06 -22.11 7.92
N LEU A 190 -14.81 -21.33 6.87
CA LEU A 190 -15.60 -20.15 6.55
C LEU A 190 -16.76 -20.54 5.62
N GLY A 191 -17.96 -20.17 6.03
CA GLY A 191 -19.16 -20.33 5.22
C GLY A 191 -19.17 -19.37 4.02
N PHE A 192 -20.12 -19.58 3.09
CA PHE A 192 -20.27 -18.72 1.92
C PHE A 192 -20.50 -17.24 2.27
N THR A 193 -21.29 -16.96 3.32
CA THR A 193 -21.56 -15.59 3.80
C THR A 193 -20.33 -14.94 4.40
N GLU A 194 -19.51 -15.70 5.13
CA GLU A 194 -18.26 -15.23 5.74
C GLU A 194 -17.22 -14.93 4.67
N TRP A 195 -17.08 -15.81 3.68
CA TRP A 195 -16.22 -15.54 2.52
C TRP A 195 -16.66 -14.32 1.72
N LYS A 196 -17.97 -14.13 1.54
CA LYS A 196 -18.50 -12.94 0.88
C LYS A 196 -18.17 -11.67 1.67
N LEU A 197 -18.27 -11.71 3.00
CA LEU A 197 -17.89 -10.58 3.87
C LEU A 197 -16.39 -10.25 3.73
N ILE A 198 -15.53 -11.26 3.78
CA ILE A 198 -14.07 -11.11 3.63
C ILE A 198 -13.71 -10.54 2.25
N ASP A 199 -14.37 -11.00 1.19
CA ASP A 199 -14.17 -10.49 -0.18
C ASP A 199 -14.58 -9.01 -0.29
N GLN A 200 -15.73 -8.63 0.29
CA GLN A 200 -16.15 -7.23 0.35
C GLN A 200 -15.16 -6.37 1.15
N LEU A 201 -14.66 -6.85 2.29
CA LEU A 201 -13.63 -6.14 3.06
C LEU A 201 -12.34 -6.00 2.27
N ASN A 202 -11.89 -7.04 1.58
CA ASN A 202 -10.71 -6.99 0.73
C ASN A 202 -10.86 -5.95 -0.39
N SER A 203 -12.05 -5.85 -0.98
CA SER A 203 -12.36 -4.80 -1.97
C SER A 203 -12.24 -3.39 -1.39
N ILE A 204 -12.76 -3.17 -0.17
CA ILE A 204 -12.62 -1.90 0.58
C ILE A 204 -11.14 -1.58 0.83
N LEU A 205 -10.35 -2.56 1.27
CA LEU A 205 -8.94 -2.37 1.61
C LEU A 205 -8.02 -2.22 0.39
N GLY A 206 -8.49 -2.62 -0.81
CA GLY A 206 -7.72 -2.58 -2.04
C GLY A 206 -7.21 -1.19 -2.42
N VAL A 207 -8.01 -0.13 -2.21
CA VAL A 207 -7.61 1.25 -2.51
C VAL A 207 -6.39 1.68 -1.69
N PHE A 208 -6.35 1.33 -0.41
CA PHE A 208 -5.25 1.66 0.49
C PHE A 208 -3.96 0.94 0.11
N THR A 209 -4.07 -0.33 -0.29
CA THR A 209 -2.93 -1.11 -0.78
C THR A 209 -2.33 -0.48 -2.02
N HIS A 210 -3.19 -0.08 -2.96
CA HIS A 210 -2.75 0.50 -4.22
C HIS A 210 -2.09 1.88 -4.03
N VAL A 211 -2.69 2.74 -3.21
CA VAL A 211 -2.11 4.06 -2.88
C VAL A 211 -0.79 3.88 -2.13
N THR A 212 -0.72 3.00 -1.13
CA THR A 212 0.52 2.75 -0.38
C THR A 212 1.63 2.29 -1.31
N LYS A 213 1.36 1.33 -2.21
CA LYS A 213 2.34 0.87 -3.20
C LYS A 213 2.85 2.02 -4.06
N THR A 214 1.97 2.87 -4.56
CA THR A 214 2.33 4.00 -5.42
C THR A 214 3.16 5.04 -4.65
N MET A 215 2.79 5.34 -3.41
CA MET A 215 3.44 6.37 -2.58
C MET A 215 4.73 5.88 -1.90
N SER A 216 5.05 4.60 -2.00
CA SER A 216 6.30 4.01 -1.49
C SER A 216 7.39 3.86 -2.58
N GLN A 217 7.15 4.37 -3.79
CA GLN A 217 8.13 4.27 -4.88
C GLN A 217 9.26 5.29 -4.72
N GLY A 218 10.50 4.83 -4.67
CA GLY A 218 11.68 5.69 -4.50
C GLY A 218 12.14 6.43 -5.77
N SER A 219 11.63 6.05 -6.95
CA SER A 219 12.05 6.60 -8.25
C SER A 219 11.24 7.81 -8.73
N THR A 220 10.17 8.18 -8.02
CA THR A 220 9.23 9.25 -8.41
C THR A 220 8.98 10.17 -7.22
N PRO A 221 8.98 11.51 -7.40
CA PRO A 221 8.58 12.42 -6.34
C PRO A 221 7.12 12.16 -5.93
N THR A 222 6.91 11.76 -4.67
CA THR A 222 5.58 11.38 -4.17
C THR A 222 4.82 12.55 -3.53
N LEU A 223 5.52 13.57 -3.02
CA LEU A 223 4.90 14.72 -2.36
C LEU A 223 3.81 15.42 -3.22
N PRO A 224 4.00 15.65 -4.54
CA PRO A 224 2.95 16.24 -5.39
C PRO A 224 1.65 15.43 -5.45
N TRP A 225 1.74 14.13 -5.22
CA TRP A 225 0.63 13.20 -5.32
C TRP A 225 -0.13 13.04 -4.00
N VAL A 226 0.34 13.59 -2.88
CA VAL A 226 -0.30 13.44 -1.57
C VAL A 226 -1.76 13.89 -1.58
N LEU A 227 -2.04 15.13 -2.03
CA LEU A 227 -3.42 15.64 -2.08
C LEU A 227 -4.29 14.86 -3.10
N PRO A 228 -3.82 14.56 -4.32
CA PRO A 228 -4.52 13.66 -5.24
C PRO A 228 -4.88 12.29 -4.63
N MET A 229 -3.96 11.67 -3.88
CA MET A 229 -4.21 10.36 -3.27
C MET A 229 -5.25 10.43 -2.14
N TYR A 230 -5.21 11.47 -1.30
CA TYR A 230 -6.27 11.68 -0.30
C TYR A 230 -7.64 11.84 -0.95
N GLU A 231 -7.72 12.67 -1.99
CA GLU A 231 -8.97 12.91 -2.70
C GLU A 231 -9.50 11.63 -3.34
N HIS A 232 -8.62 10.83 -3.95
CA HIS A 232 -8.99 9.53 -4.51
C HIS A 232 -9.53 8.58 -3.44
N MET A 233 -8.83 8.42 -2.31
CA MET A 233 -9.30 7.57 -1.22
C MET A 233 -10.64 8.05 -0.64
N ARG A 234 -10.80 9.38 -0.46
CA ARG A 234 -12.05 9.99 0.03
C ARG A 234 -13.24 9.63 -0.85
N GLN A 235 -13.13 9.87 -2.17
CA GLN A 235 -14.19 9.57 -3.13
C GLN A 235 -14.53 8.07 -3.16
N ARG A 236 -13.53 7.20 -3.05
CA ARG A 236 -13.75 5.74 -3.03
C ARG A 236 -14.51 5.33 -1.77
N LEU A 237 -14.14 5.83 -0.60
CA LEU A 237 -14.85 5.54 0.64
C LEU A 237 -16.28 6.10 0.63
N GLU A 238 -16.50 7.33 0.14
CA GLU A 238 -17.86 7.89 0.02
C GLU A 238 -18.75 7.06 -0.91
N ASN A 239 -18.21 6.57 -2.04
CA ASN A 239 -18.96 5.69 -2.92
C ASN A 239 -19.33 4.38 -2.22
N LEU A 240 -18.41 3.79 -1.45
CA LEU A 240 -18.66 2.58 -0.67
C LEU A 240 -19.67 2.82 0.47
N MET A 241 -19.66 3.99 1.12
CA MET A 241 -20.67 4.34 2.13
C MET A 241 -22.09 4.37 1.56
N ASN A 242 -22.24 4.68 0.27
CA ASN A 242 -23.52 4.76 -0.42
C ASN A 242 -23.88 3.47 -1.19
N ASP A 243 -23.05 2.43 -1.11
CA ASP A 243 -23.30 1.16 -1.80
C ASP A 243 -24.28 0.28 -1.02
N GLY A 244 -25.49 0.13 -1.57
CA GLY A 244 -26.53 -0.74 -1.03
C GLY A 244 -26.19 -2.23 -1.07
N GLY A 245 -25.16 -2.64 -1.82
CA GLY A 245 -24.67 -4.02 -1.89
C GLY A 245 -23.74 -4.43 -0.75
N LEU A 246 -23.18 -3.46 -0.01
CA LEU A 246 -22.38 -3.72 1.19
C LEU A 246 -23.26 -4.07 2.38
N VAL A 247 -22.75 -4.92 3.28
CA VAL A 247 -23.42 -5.17 4.57
C VAL A 247 -23.34 -3.92 5.44
N VAL A 248 -24.25 -3.79 6.40
CA VAL A 248 -24.40 -2.59 7.25
C VAL A 248 -23.11 -2.33 8.03
N GLU A 249 -22.54 -3.38 8.60
CA GLU A 249 -21.32 -3.38 9.41
C GLU A 249 -20.12 -2.85 8.61
N LEU A 250 -20.00 -3.23 7.32
CA LEU A 250 -18.96 -2.72 6.45
C LEU A 250 -19.16 -1.24 6.12
N ARG A 251 -20.40 -0.78 5.91
CA ARG A 251 -20.66 0.65 5.68
C ARG A 251 -20.32 1.49 6.91
N GLU A 252 -20.62 0.99 8.10
CA GLU A 252 -20.23 1.64 9.36
C GLU A 252 -18.70 1.69 9.53
N ALA A 253 -18.02 0.60 9.21
CA ALA A 253 -16.56 0.53 9.21
C ALA A 253 -15.93 1.51 8.21
N VAL A 254 -16.45 1.58 6.98
CA VAL A 254 -16.03 2.55 5.96
C VAL A 254 -16.27 3.97 6.44
N ALA A 255 -17.41 4.26 7.07
CA ALA A 255 -17.72 5.60 7.60
C ALA A 255 -16.73 6.02 8.71
N ALA A 256 -16.36 5.08 9.60
CA ALA A 256 -15.35 5.32 10.62
C ALA A 256 -13.97 5.60 10.00
N GLY A 257 -13.57 4.81 9.01
CA GLY A 257 -12.34 5.03 8.23
C GLY A 257 -12.34 6.37 7.49
N HIS A 258 -13.43 6.71 6.81
CA HIS A 258 -13.61 7.97 6.09
C HIS A 258 -13.45 9.18 7.02
N LYS A 259 -14.08 9.14 8.19
CA LYS A 259 -13.92 10.18 9.22
C LYS A 259 -12.45 10.35 9.63
N LYS A 260 -11.72 9.25 9.84
CA LYS A 260 -10.30 9.29 10.17
C LYS A 260 -9.46 9.85 9.03
N LEU A 261 -9.74 9.45 7.78
CA LEU A 261 -9.06 9.96 6.59
C LEU A 261 -9.20 11.48 6.47
N MET A 262 -10.41 12.00 6.67
CA MET A 262 -10.71 13.44 6.56
C MET A 262 -9.90 14.28 7.53
N GLN A 263 -9.66 13.83 8.77
CA GLN A 263 -8.83 14.56 9.75
C GLN A 263 -7.44 14.86 9.21
N TYR A 264 -6.81 13.89 8.55
CA TYR A 264 -5.46 14.06 7.99
C TYR A 264 -5.49 14.74 6.63
N TYR A 265 -6.55 14.55 5.86
CA TYR A 265 -6.72 15.28 4.61
C TYR A 265 -6.87 16.77 4.85
N ASP A 266 -7.62 17.18 5.87
CA ASP A 266 -7.76 18.58 6.28
C ASP A 266 -6.41 19.19 6.66
N ILE A 267 -5.60 18.48 7.45
CA ILE A 267 -4.22 18.90 7.76
C ILE A 267 -3.38 19.02 6.49
N ALA A 268 -3.46 18.03 5.59
CA ALA A 268 -2.69 18.03 4.36
C ALA A 268 -3.06 19.20 3.44
N LYS A 269 -4.33 19.61 3.40
CA LYS A 269 -4.82 20.76 2.62
C LYS A 269 -4.35 22.13 3.13
N GLU A 270 -3.89 22.20 4.39
CA GLU A 270 -3.32 23.43 4.97
C GLU A 270 -1.79 23.47 4.87
N SER A 271 -1.15 22.35 4.54
CA SER A 271 0.31 22.32 4.40
C SER A 271 0.75 23.05 3.13
N GLN A 272 1.61 24.05 3.30
CA GLN A 272 2.18 24.81 2.19
C GLN A 272 3.04 23.93 1.28
N TYR A 273 3.70 22.90 1.83
CA TYR A 273 4.56 22.01 1.07
C TYR A 273 3.79 21.07 0.16
N THR A 274 2.70 20.48 0.64
CA THR A 274 1.83 19.63 -0.19
C THR A 274 1.19 20.48 -1.29
N MET A 275 0.72 21.69 -0.96
CA MET A 275 0.14 22.61 -1.93
C MET A 275 1.16 23.02 -3.02
N LEU A 276 2.35 23.46 -2.62
CA LEU A 276 3.40 23.88 -3.55
C LEU A 276 3.91 22.71 -4.40
N ALA A 277 4.13 21.53 -3.82
CA ALA A 277 4.59 20.37 -4.57
C ALA A 277 3.58 19.94 -5.65
N THR A 278 2.29 19.90 -5.31
CA THR A 278 1.22 19.64 -6.29
C THR A 278 1.17 20.72 -7.36
N MET A 279 1.30 22.00 -6.97
CA MET A 279 1.30 23.15 -7.89
C MET A 279 2.49 23.15 -8.87
N LEU A 280 3.65 22.68 -8.44
CA LEU A 280 4.89 22.62 -9.25
C LEU A 280 4.94 21.38 -10.15
N HIS A 281 3.98 20.47 -10.04
CA HIS A 281 3.93 19.29 -10.89
C HIS A 281 3.28 19.62 -12.25
N PRO A 282 3.97 19.45 -13.39
CA PRO A 282 3.46 19.88 -14.71
C PRO A 282 2.13 19.25 -15.13
N ALA A 283 1.85 18.03 -14.68
CA ALA A 283 0.58 17.34 -14.97
C ALA A 283 -0.60 17.73 -14.07
N LEU A 284 -0.35 18.42 -12.94
CA LEU A 284 -1.39 18.76 -11.94
C LEU A 284 -1.64 20.27 -11.93
N ARG A 285 -0.59 21.05 -11.60
CA ARG A 285 -0.59 22.52 -11.54
C ARG A 285 -1.73 23.10 -10.70
N ALA A 286 -2.04 24.38 -10.94
CA ALA A 286 -3.14 25.08 -10.29
C ALA A 286 -4.49 24.44 -10.60
N ASP A 287 -4.67 23.94 -11.83
CA ASP A 287 -5.94 23.39 -12.29
C ASP A 287 -6.47 22.27 -11.40
N TRP A 288 -5.58 21.41 -10.89
CA TRP A 288 -5.97 20.32 -9.99
C TRP A 288 -6.72 20.82 -8.73
N PHE A 289 -6.34 21.99 -8.18
CA PHE A 289 -6.99 22.55 -6.99
C PHE A 289 -8.44 22.99 -7.22
N ARG A 290 -8.85 23.22 -8.47
CA ARG A 290 -10.27 23.52 -8.78
C ARG A 290 -11.20 22.36 -8.42
N LYS A 291 -10.68 21.12 -8.34
CA LYS A 291 -11.44 19.97 -7.85
C LYS A 291 -11.84 20.09 -6.39
N LEU A 292 -11.06 20.83 -5.59
CA LEU A 292 -11.29 20.95 -4.15
C LEU A 292 -12.28 22.08 -3.90
N SER A 293 -11.92 23.29 -4.32
CA SER A 293 -12.77 24.48 -4.28
C SER A 293 -12.08 25.65 -4.97
N GLU A 294 -12.85 26.67 -5.33
CA GLU A 294 -12.31 27.93 -5.87
C GLU A 294 -11.42 28.66 -4.85
N ASP A 295 -11.75 28.55 -3.57
CA ASP A 295 -10.95 29.11 -2.47
C ASP A 295 -9.56 28.45 -2.40
N LYS A 296 -9.50 27.11 -2.46
CA LYS A 296 -8.22 26.37 -2.49
C LYS A 296 -7.41 26.64 -3.75
N TYR A 297 -8.05 26.81 -4.91
CA TYR A 297 -7.38 27.27 -6.13
C TYR A 297 -6.71 28.63 -5.90
N THR A 298 -7.46 29.59 -5.38
CA THR A 298 -6.97 30.96 -5.10
C THR A 298 -5.83 30.94 -4.08
N GLN A 299 -5.98 30.19 -2.99
CA GLN A 299 -4.95 30.02 -1.95
C GLN A 299 -3.66 29.47 -2.54
N ALA A 300 -3.74 28.39 -3.34
CA ALA A 300 -2.57 27.75 -3.92
C ALA A 300 -1.86 28.68 -4.94
N THR A 301 -2.62 29.41 -5.76
CA THR A 301 -2.07 30.39 -6.71
C THR A 301 -1.40 31.56 -6.00
N ALA A 302 -2.01 32.10 -4.93
CA ALA A 302 -1.42 33.17 -4.14
C ALA A 302 -0.12 32.73 -3.46
N LEU A 303 -0.11 31.51 -2.89
CA LEU A 303 1.08 30.92 -2.28
C LEU A 303 2.20 30.74 -3.31
N PHE A 304 1.89 30.19 -4.48
CA PHE A 304 2.85 30.02 -5.56
C PHE A 304 3.47 31.35 -5.99
N ARG A 305 2.64 32.38 -6.23
CA ARG A 305 3.13 33.72 -6.63
C ARG A 305 4.05 34.31 -5.58
N HIS A 306 3.68 34.22 -4.30
CA HIS A 306 4.52 34.72 -3.21
C HIS A 306 5.91 34.05 -3.20
N VAL A 307 5.96 32.72 -3.28
CA VAL A 307 7.22 31.96 -3.30
C VAL A 307 8.02 32.23 -4.57
N PHE A 308 7.34 32.37 -5.71
CA PHE A 308 7.98 32.70 -6.99
C PHE A 308 8.59 34.10 -6.97
N ASP A 309 7.87 35.12 -6.48
CA ASP A 309 8.36 36.50 -6.40
C ASP A 309 9.56 36.62 -5.47
N GLU A 310 9.57 35.85 -4.38
CA GLU A 310 10.72 35.74 -3.51
C GLU A 310 11.92 35.07 -4.19
N TYR A 311 11.69 33.96 -4.86
CA TYR A 311 12.70 33.30 -5.67
C TYR A 311 13.29 34.25 -6.72
N ALA A 312 12.45 34.98 -7.44
CA ALA A 312 12.83 35.94 -8.48
C ALA A 312 13.56 37.18 -7.94
N ARG A 313 13.29 37.60 -6.69
CA ARG A 313 14.06 38.67 -6.03
C ARG A 313 15.49 38.24 -5.72
N GLU A 314 15.68 36.98 -5.37
CA GLU A 314 16.99 36.42 -5.04
C GLU A 314 17.79 35.97 -6.27
N HIS A 315 17.14 35.82 -7.43
CA HIS A 315 17.73 35.26 -8.64
C HIS A 315 17.44 36.16 -9.86
N VAL A 316 18.48 36.59 -10.58
CA VAL A 316 18.32 37.41 -11.78
C VAL A 316 17.62 36.60 -12.88
N ALA A 317 16.47 37.10 -13.35
CA ALA A 317 15.74 36.54 -14.48
C ALA A 317 16.59 36.62 -15.76
N GLY A 318 16.65 35.53 -16.53
CA GLY A 318 17.20 35.55 -17.89
C GLY A 318 16.20 35.07 -18.94
N ALA A 319 16.69 34.97 -20.17
CA ALA A 319 15.92 35.03 -21.42
C ALA A 319 14.74 34.04 -21.54
N PRO A 320 13.69 34.42 -22.31
CA PRO A 320 12.50 33.59 -22.48
C PRO A 320 12.81 32.28 -23.22
N PRO A 321 12.21 31.16 -22.79
CA PRO A 321 12.47 29.84 -23.34
C PRO A 321 11.88 29.62 -24.75
N PRO A 322 12.50 28.74 -25.58
CA PRO A 322 12.01 28.36 -26.92
C PRO A 322 10.70 27.54 -26.88
N PRO A 323 9.95 27.41 -28.00
CA PRO A 323 8.69 26.66 -28.05
C PRO A 323 8.88 25.15 -27.79
N ALA A 324 7.85 24.54 -27.20
CA ALA A 324 7.86 23.17 -26.67
C ALA A 324 8.03 22.07 -27.72
N ALA A 325 8.80 21.04 -27.37
CA ALA A 325 8.75 19.74 -28.05
C ALA A 325 7.58 18.91 -27.50
N GLU A 326 6.81 18.30 -28.40
CA GLU A 326 5.78 17.32 -28.07
C GLU A 326 6.46 16.07 -27.52
N ASN A 327 6.41 15.87 -26.20
CA ASN A 327 6.81 14.58 -25.62
C ASN A 327 5.63 13.61 -25.71
N GLU A 328 5.90 12.43 -26.27
CA GLU A 328 4.97 11.31 -26.33
C GLU A 328 4.46 10.99 -24.92
N ILE A 329 3.14 10.81 -24.83
CA ILE A 329 2.45 10.39 -23.61
C ILE A 329 2.88 8.93 -23.38
N ASP A 330 3.67 8.70 -22.33
CA ASP A 330 3.93 7.34 -21.87
C ASP A 330 2.59 6.74 -21.40
N ASP A 331 2.09 5.75 -22.14
CA ASP A 331 0.75 5.16 -22.03
C ASP A 331 0.63 4.21 -20.82
N ASP A 332 1.70 4.05 -20.04
CA ASP A 332 1.86 2.96 -19.09
C ASP A 332 1.42 3.28 -17.65
N ASP A 333 0.48 4.23 -17.42
CA ASP A 333 -0.11 4.39 -16.07
C ASP A 333 -1.50 5.06 -16.00
N ASP A 334 -2.53 4.26 -16.23
CA ASP A 334 -3.96 4.59 -16.05
C ASP A 334 -4.25 5.14 -14.63
N PHE A 335 -3.52 4.68 -13.61
CA PHE A 335 -3.81 5.06 -12.23
C PHE A 335 -3.49 6.53 -11.92
N LEU A 336 -2.25 6.99 -12.18
CA LEU A 336 -1.88 8.39 -11.95
C LEU A 336 -2.62 9.33 -12.90
N ALA A 337 -2.97 8.85 -14.10
CA ALA A 337 -3.86 9.55 -15.00
C ALA A 337 -5.23 9.78 -14.34
N THR A 338 -5.85 8.71 -13.83
CA THR A 338 -7.16 8.74 -13.16
C THR A 338 -7.15 9.65 -11.93
N VAL A 339 -6.16 9.52 -11.06
CA VAL A 339 -6.03 10.31 -9.83
C VAL A 339 -5.78 11.80 -10.14
N GLY A 340 -4.95 12.08 -11.16
CA GLY A 340 -4.62 13.44 -11.59
C GLY A 340 -5.64 14.11 -12.51
N ALA A 341 -6.59 13.37 -13.09
CA ALA A 341 -7.43 13.82 -14.21
C ALA A 341 -8.24 15.08 -13.89
N CYS A 342 -7.87 16.24 -14.46
CA CYS A 342 -8.62 17.48 -14.32
C CYS A 342 -9.12 17.95 -15.69
N PRO A 343 -10.33 18.51 -15.82
CA PRO A 343 -10.74 19.22 -17.03
C PRO A 343 -9.70 20.29 -17.34
N ARG A 344 -8.98 20.11 -18.45
CA ARG A 344 -7.93 21.03 -18.86
C ARG A 344 -8.60 22.27 -19.41
N VAL A 345 -8.30 23.44 -18.85
CA VAL A 345 -8.66 24.69 -19.51
C VAL A 345 -7.81 24.77 -20.79
N PRO A 346 -8.39 25.01 -21.98
CA PRO A 346 -7.61 25.16 -23.21
C PRO A 346 -6.51 26.18 -22.99
N ALA A 347 -5.28 25.83 -23.39
CA ALA A 347 -4.15 26.74 -23.27
C ALA A 347 -4.51 28.07 -23.93
N ALA A 348 -4.53 29.14 -23.15
CA ALA A 348 -4.81 30.48 -23.67
C ALA A 348 -3.73 30.84 -24.71
N GLU A 349 -4.11 31.60 -25.74
CA GLU A 349 -3.19 32.04 -26.80
C GLU A 349 -1.89 32.60 -26.22
N GLN A 350 -0.77 32.17 -26.80
CA GLN A 350 0.59 32.52 -26.38
C GLN A 350 0.81 34.03 -26.62
N SER A 351 0.53 34.86 -25.61
CA SER A 351 0.96 36.27 -25.64
C SER A 351 2.40 36.37 -25.15
N SER A 352 3.30 36.89 -25.99
CA SER A 352 4.75 37.02 -25.74
C SER A 352 5.16 37.95 -24.59
N THR A 353 4.20 38.51 -23.84
CA THR A 353 4.39 39.54 -22.81
C THR A 353 4.05 39.08 -21.38
N ARG A 354 3.67 37.81 -21.15
CA ARG A 354 3.34 37.31 -19.80
C ARG A 354 4.59 37.08 -18.95
N SER A 355 4.47 37.35 -17.65
CA SER A 355 5.47 36.94 -16.66
C SER A 355 5.61 35.42 -16.64
N GLU A 356 6.78 34.89 -16.26
CA GLU A 356 7.00 33.43 -16.20
C GLU A 356 6.00 32.73 -15.26
N ALA A 357 5.66 33.36 -14.13
CA ALA A 357 4.62 32.86 -13.22
C ALA A 357 3.25 32.77 -13.92
N ASP A 358 2.86 33.78 -14.70
CA ASP A 358 1.58 33.77 -15.41
C ASP A 358 1.58 32.76 -16.57
N ARG A 359 2.73 32.54 -17.23
CA ARG A 359 2.88 31.49 -18.24
C ARG A 359 2.71 30.10 -17.64
N TRP A 360 3.30 29.85 -16.46
CA TRP A 360 3.13 28.61 -15.71
C TRP A 360 1.67 28.37 -15.32
N LEU A 361 1.02 29.39 -14.75
CA LEU A 361 -0.39 29.32 -14.34
C LEU A 361 -1.34 29.15 -15.53
N ALA A 362 -0.99 29.67 -16.71
CA ALA A 362 -1.73 29.47 -17.96
C ALA A 362 -1.55 28.07 -18.58
N GLY A 363 -0.69 27.24 -17.98
CA GLY A 363 -0.50 25.87 -18.44
C GLY A 363 0.46 25.73 -19.62
N GLU A 364 1.29 26.73 -19.91
CA GLU A 364 2.27 26.66 -20.99
C GLU A 364 3.30 25.53 -20.76
N GLY A 365 3.83 24.96 -21.85
CA GLY A 365 4.87 23.92 -21.80
C GLY A 365 4.40 22.48 -21.56
N GLY A 366 3.08 22.21 -21.62
CA GLY A 366 2.52 20.86 -21.61
C GLY A 366 2.47 20.16 -20.24
N ALA A 367 1.98 18.92 -20.20
CA ALA A 367 1.75 18.19 -18.94
C ALA A 367 2.99 17.45 -18.40
N GLY A 368 4.04 17.27 -19.21
CA GLY A 368 5.22 16.48 -18.85
C GLY A 368 4.91 15.02 -18.51
N ASP A 369 5.94 14.30 -18.08
CA ASP A 369 5.84 12.94 -17.54
C ASP A 369 5.36 13.00 -16.07
N ARG A 370 4.34 12.19 -15.74
CA ARG A 370 3.73 12.11 -14.40
C ARG A 370 4.65 11.53 -13.33
N ARG A 371 5.57 10.66 -13.71
CA ARG A 371 6.52 9.97 -12.82
C ARG A 371 7.86 10.67 -12.76
N LYS A 372 8.19 11.45 -13.79
CA LYS A 372 9.47 12.16 -13.93
C LYS A 372 9.27 13.66 -14.13
N PRO A 373 8.57 14.36 -13.22
CA PRO A 373 8.35 15.81 -13.34
C PRO A 373 9.67 16.59 -13.36
N LEU A 374 10.73 16.07 -12.72
CA LEU A 374 12.05 16.69 -12.74
C LEU A 374 12.73 16.65 -14.11
N LEU A 375 12.42 15.67 -14.96
CA LEU A 375 12.92 15.67 -16.34
C LEU A 375 12.30 16.81 -17.13
N TRP A 376 11.01 17.10 -16.91
CA TRP A 376 10.37 18.28 -17.48
C TRP A 376 11.17 19.52 -17.10
N TRP A 377 11.46 19.73 -15.81
CA TRP A 377 12.27 20.86 -15.33
C TRP A 377 13.73 20.87 -15.82
N LYS A 378 14.29 19.74 -16.28
CA LYS A 378 15.67 19.63 -16.81
C LYS A 378 15.77 19.82 -18.32
N VAL A 379 14.78 19.38 -19.11
CA VAL A 379 14.83 19.50 -20.57
C VAL A 379 14.83 20.97 -21.03
N TRP A 380 14.32 21.87 -20.18
CA TRP A 380 14.41 23.32 -20.40
C TRP A 380 15.81 23.93 -20.13
N THR A 381 16.88 23.13 -19.90
CA THR A 381 18.23 23.63 -19.54
C THR A 381 19.37 23.35 -20.55
N SER A 382 19.12 23.21 -21.86
CA SER A 382 20.20 23.01 -22.88
C SER A 382 20.81 24.37 -23.37
N PRO A 383 22.03 24.41 -23.97
CA PRO A 383 23.27 24.81 -23.31
C PRO A 383 23.73 26.26 -23.54
N THR A 384 22.90 27.14 -24.10
CA THR A 384 23.35 28.53 -24.40
C THR A 384 22.97 29.57 -23.36
N HIS A 385 22.08 29.29 -22.41
CA HIS A 385 21.67 30.27 -21.41
C HIS A 385 21.59 29.68 -20.00
N HIS A 386 22.50 30.15 -19.13
CA HIS A 386 22.45 29.95 -17.70
C HIS A 386 21.24 30.68 -17.10
N VAL A 387 20.11 29.99 -16.93
CA VAL A 387 19.11 30.36 -15.90
C VAL A 387 18.48 29.10 -15.33
N ASN A 388 18.56 29.03 -14.01
CA ASN A 388 18.06 27.95 -13.16
C ASN A 388 16.57 28.16 -12.84
N LEU A 389 15.73 27.19 -13.17
CA LEU A 389 14.64 26.74 -12.29
C LEU A 389 14.84 25.29 -11.81
N SER A 390 15.88 24.62 -12.30
CA SER A 390 16.12 23.21 -12.01
C SER A 390 16.97 23.07 -10.74
N LEU A 391 16.51 22.25 -9.79
CA LEU A 391 17.20 21.75 -8.58
C LEU A 391 17.13 22.53 -7.26
N ARG A 392 16.37 23.64 -7.12
CA ARG A 392 16.32 24.34 -5.81
C ARG A 392 14.94 24.54 -5.17
N LEU A 393 13.86 24.20 -5.88
CA LEU A 393 12.48 24.23 -5.35
C LEU A 393 11.89 22.84 -5.08
N CYS A 394 12.64 21.76 -5.32
CA CYS A 394 12.24 20.38 -5.06
C CYS A 394 13.18 19.73 -4.05
#